data_AF-A0A0F9V9Y4-F1
#
_entry.id   AF-A0A0F9V9Y4-F1
#
_cell.length_a   1.000
_cell.length_b   1.000
_cell.length_c   1.000
_cell.angle_alpha   90.00
_cell.angle_beta   90.00
_cell.angle_gamma   90.00
#
_symmetry.space_group_name_H-M   'P 1'
#
loop_
_entity.id
_entity.type
_entity.pdbx_description
1 polymer ?
#
loop_
_entity_poly.entity_id
_entity_poly.type
_entity_poly.pdbx_seq_one_letter_code
_entity_poly.pdbx_strand_id
1 'polypeptide(L)'
;MKQNKDKEIRDLKWEIYDLGDDVGDWKFYTCFFGMMVGVITFLLIFSFVDWVGLEQELQSCQDKVPVWTLKFECSDANVPWLVMETNENFSDYKKYQNRLRFIEENKNCEVIE
;
A
#
# COMPACT_ATOMS: atom_id res chain seq x y z
N MET A 1 -47.14 -27.91 48.70
CA MET A 1 -46.56 -28.39 47.42
C MET A 1 -46.96 -27.56 46.19
N LYS A 2 -48.20 -27.06 46.07
CA LYS A 2 -48.65 -26.29 44.88
C LYS A 2 -47.90 -24.96 44.66
N GLN A 3 -47.69 -24.19 45.73
CA GLN A 3 -47.00 -22.89 45.69
C GLN A 3 -45.54 -22.94 45.20
N ASN A 4 -44.85 -24.08 45.37
CA ASN A 4 -43.45 -24.20 44.94
C ASN A 4 -43.34 -24.35 43.41
N LYS A 5 -44.30 -25.07 42.80
CA LYS A 5 -44.37 -25.24 41.34
C LYS A 5 -44.76 -23.95 40.63
N ASP A 6 -45.66 -23.16 41.22
CA ASP A 6 -46.07 -21.87 40.64
C ASP A 6 -44.95 -20.82 40.63
N LYS A 7 -44.01 -20.93 41.57
CA LYS A 7 -42.79 -20.11 41.60
C LYS A 7 -41.80 -20.56 40.53
N GLU A 8 -41.52 -21.86 40.46
CA GLU A 8 -40.62 -22.46 39.46
C GLU A 8 -41.07 -22.18 38.02
N ILE A 9 -42.38 -22.25 37.74
CA ILE A 9 -42.95 -21.89 36.42
C ILE A 9 -42.77 -20.41 36.10
N ARG A 10 -42.81 -19.53 37.09
CA ARG A 10 -42.65 -18.08 36.89
C ARG A 10 -41.19 -17.74 36.61
N ASP A 11 -40.27 -18.36 37.33
CA ASP A 11 -38.83 -18.16 37.17
C ASP A 11 -38.38 -18.68 35.79
N LEU A 12 -38.84 -19.87 35.37
CA LEU A 12 -38.61 -20.42 34.03
C LEU A 12 -39.16 -19.52 32.91
N LYS A 13 -40.32 -18.87 33.12
CA LYS A 13 -40.85 -17.91 32.14
C LYS A 13 -39.94 -16.70 31.99
N TRP A 14 -39.45 -16.16 33.10
CA TRP A 14 -38.51 -15.03 33.10
C TRP A 14 -37.22 -15.38 32.36
N GLU A 15 -36.63 -16.54 32.63
CA GLU A 15 -35.42 -17.00 31.93
C GLU A 15 -35.64 -17.14 30.42
N ILE A 16 -36.80 -17.64 29.98
CA ILE A 16 -37.13 -17.74 28.55
C ILE A 16 -37.31 -16.36 27.90
N TYR A 17 -37.87 -15.39 28.62
CA TYR A 17 -38.01 -14.01 28.14
C TYR A 17 -36.65 -13.34 27.97
N ASP A 18 -35.76 -13.45 28.96
CA ASP A 18 -34.40 -12.90 28.89
C ASP A 18 -33.61 -13.54 27.73
N LEU A 19 -33.72 -14.86 27.57
CA LEU A 19 -33.07 -15.58 26.45
C LEU A 19 -33.60 -15.12 25.08
N GLY A 20 -34.88 -14.77 24.99
CA GLY A 20 -35.51 -14.28 23.77
C GLY A 20 -35.00 -12.90 23.36
N ASP A 21 -34.73 -12.03 24.35
CA ASP A 21 -34.18 -10.69 24.15
C ASP A 21 -32.71 -10.78 23.68
N ASP A 22 -31.89 -11.60 24.35
CA ASP A 22 -30.50 -11.87 23.97
C ASP A 22 -30.35 -12.39 22.53
N VAL A 23 -31.27 -13.26 22.09
CA VAL A 23 -31.28 -13.78 20.71
C VAL A 23 -31.68 -12.70 19.70
N GLY A 24 -32.58 -11.79 20.08
CA GLY A 24 -32.95 -10.62 19.27
C GLY A 24 -31.75 -9.70 19.05
N ASP A 25 -31.04 -9.39 20.13
CA ASP A 25 -29.83 -8.60 20.11
C ASP A 25 -28.72 -9.25 19.28
N TRP A 26 -28.51 -10.57 19.44
CA TRP A 26 -27.51 -11.30 18.65
C TRP A 26 -27.75 -11.21 17.14
N LYS A 27 -29.02 -11.28 16.71
CA LYS A 27 -29.38 -11.12 15.29
C LYS A 27 -29.08 -9.71 14.80
N PHE A 28 -29.38 -8.69 15.61
CA PHE A 28 -29.06 -7.31 15.27
C PHE A 28 -27.54 -7.10 15.12
N TYR A 29 -26.74 -7.58 16.08
CA TYR A 29 -25.28 -7.50 16.02
C TYR A 29 -24.71 -8.23 14.80
N THR A 30 -25.24 -9.41 14.48
CA THR A 30 -24.78 -10.18 13.31
C THR A 30 -25.08 -9.44 12.01
N CYS A 31 -26.29 -8.89 11.85
CA CYS A 31 -26.65 -8.09 10.68
C CYS A 31 -25.79 -6.82 10.56
N PHE A 32 -25.61 -6.09 11.67
CA PHE A 32 -24.80 -4.88 11.70
C PHE A 32 -23.35 -5.16 11.33
N PHE A 33 -22.75 -6.21 11.92
CA PHE A 33 -21.39 -6.62 11.63
C PHE A 33 -21.22 -7.03 10.16
N GLY A 34 -22.17 -7.80 9.61
CA GLY A 34 -22.19 -8.15 8.19
C GLY A 34 -22.22 -6.92 7.27
N MET A 35 -23.04 -5.92 7.61
CA MET A 35 -23.11 -4.66 6.87
C MET A 35 -21.78 -3.90 6.93
N MET A 36 -21.18 -3.79 8.12
CA MET A 36 -19.89 -3.12 8.31
C MET A 36 -18.78 -3.79 7.50
N VAL A 37 -18.69 -5.12 7.53
CA VAL A 37 -17.72 -5.88 6.72
C VAL A 37 -17.94 -5.66 5.24
N GLY A 38 -19.20 -5.63 4.78
CA GLY A 38 -19.56 -5.33 3.40
C GLY A 38 -19.08 -3.95 2.96
N VAL A 39 -19.33 -2.92 3.77
CA VAL A 39 -18.89 -1.54 3.50
C VAL A 39 -17.37 -1.44 3.46
N ILE A 40 -16.66 -2.04 4.42
CA ILE A 40 -15.19 -2.04 4.45
C ILE A 40 -14.64 -2.71 3.20
N THR A 41 -15.18 -3.87 2.84
CA THR A 41 -14.74 -4.61 1.65
C THR A 41 -14.98 -3.80 0.37
N PHE A 42 -16.15 -3.15 0.26
CA PHE A 42 -16.45 -2.27 -0.87
C PHE A 42 -15.48 -1.09 -0.98
N LEU A 43 -15.17 -0.43 0.14
CA LEU A 43 -14.19 0.67 0.16
C LEU A 43 -12.79 0.19 -0.26
N LEU A 44 -12.35 -0.97 0.22
CA LEU A 44 -11.06 -1.55 -0.17
C LEU A 44 -11.00 -1.85 -1.68
N ILE A 45 -12.07 -2.42 -2.25
CA ILE A 45 -12.14 -2.68 -3.70
C ILE A 45 -12.07 -1.36 -4.47
N PHE A 46 -12.83 -0.35 -4.05
CA PHE A 46 -12.83 0.96 -4.70
C PHE A 46 -11.43 1.61 -4.66
N SER A 47 -10.78 1.60 -3.49
CA SER A 47 -9.40 2.10 -3.35
C SER A 47 -8.41 1.34 -4.24
N PHE A 48 -8.59 0.03 -4.43
CA PHE A 48 -7.74 -0.77 -5.31
C PHE A 48 -7.92 -0.38 -6.79
N VAL A 49 -9.15 -0.14 -7.23
CA VAL A 49 -9.42 0.32 -8.61
C VAL A 49 -8.78 1.68 -8.87
N ASP A 50 -8.94 2.63 -7.95
CA ASP A 50 -8.30 3.95 -8.05
C ASP A 50 -6.78 3.84 -8.09
N TRP A 51 -6.20 2.95 -7.28
CA TRP A 51 -4.76 2.69 -7.27
C TRP A 51 -4.26 2.18 -8.63
N VAL A 52 -4.94 1.18 -9.20
CA VAL A 52 -4.56 0.63 -10.51
C VAL A 52 -4.70 1.68 -11.62
N GLY A 53 -5.73 2.52 -11.57
CA GLY A 53 -5.88 3.64 -12.50
C GLY A 53 -4.71 4.62 -12.41
N LEU A 54 -4.30 4.97 -11.18
CA LEU A 54 -3.17 5.86 -10.93
C LEU A 54 -1.84 5.27 -11.44
N GLU A 55 -1.61 3.97 -11.23
CA GLU A 55 -0.42 3.28 -11.75
C GLU A 55 -0.36 3.32 -13.28
N GLN A 56 -1.49 3.12 -13.97
CA GLN A 56 -1.54 3.23 -15.43
C GLN A 56 -1.23 4.65 -15.91
N GLU A 57 -1.78 5.67 -15.26
CA GLU A 57 -1.46 7.06 -15.58
C GLU A 57 0.02 7.38 -15.33
N LEU A 58 0.60 6.88 -14.23
CA LEU A 58 2.01 7.04 -13.89
C LEU A 58 2.92 6.37 -14.92
N GLN A 59 2.60 5.14 -15.33
CA GLN A 59 3.34 4.43 -16.39
C GLN A 59 3.25 5.19 -17.72
N SER A 60 2.07 5.67 -18.10
CA SER A 60 1.90 6.47 -19.32
C SER A 60 2.68 7.80 -19.28
N CYS A 61 2.91 8.34 -18.08
CA CYS A 61 3.74 9.53 -17.87
C CYS A 61 5.23 9.20 -17.93
N GLN A 62 5.66 8.05 -17.38
CA GLN A 62 7.04 7.57 -17.49
C GLN A 62 7.43 7.26 -18.93
N ASP A 63 6.53 6.68 -19.73
CA ASP A 63 6.78 6.45 -21.16
C ASP A 63 6.97 7.77 -21.95
N LYS A 64 6.33 8.86 -21.48
CA LYS A 64 6.44 10.19 -22.09
C LYS A 64 7.66 10.98 -21.60
N VAL A 65 8.16 10.69 -20.41
CA VAL A 65 9.36 11.32 -19.85
C VAL A 65 10.49 10.30 -19.93
N PRO A 66 11.24 10.23 -21.04
CA PRO A 66 12.38 9.33 -21.14
C PRO A 66 13.33 9.60 -19.96
N VAL A 67 13.48 8.60 -19.09
CA VAL A 67 14.45 8.65 -18.01
C VAL A 67 15.79 8.30 -18.63
N TRP A 68 16.67 9.29 -18.72
CA TRP A 68 18.04 9.07 -19.16
C TRP A 68 18.86 8.62 -17.96
N THR A 69 19.40 7.42 -18.06
CA THR A 69 20.27 6.84 -17.03
C THR A 69 21.71 7.02 -17.46
N LEU A 70 22.54 7.60 -16.60
CA LEU A 70 23.98 7.73 -16.81
C LEU A 70 24.70 6.87 -15.79
N LYS A 71 25.38 5.84 -16.26
CA LYS A 71 26.30 5.04 -15.45
C LYS A 71 27.73 5.42 -15.82
N PHE A 72 28.56 5.64 -14.82
CA PHE A 72 29.96 5.96 -15.03
C PHE A 72 30.79 5.45 -13.86
N GLU A 73 32.03 5.10 -14.16
CA GLU A 73 33.05 4.74 -13.19
C GLU A 73 34.10 5.85 -13.13
N CYS A 74 34.50 6.25 -11.93
CA CYS A 74 35.63 7.16 -11.74
C CYS A 74 36.75 6.46 -10.95
N SER A 75 37.98 6.59 -11.43
CA SER A 75 39.19 6.20 -10.70
C SER A 75 39.78 7.41 -9.97
N ASP A 76 40.20 7.24 -8.72
CA ASP A 76 40.95 8.31 -8.02
C ASP A 76 42.42 8.25 -8.45
N ALA A 77 42.97 9.37 -8.92
CA ALA A 77 44.37 9.47 -9.31
C ALA A 77 45.34 9.13 -8.15
N ASN A 78 44.92 9.32 -6.90
CA ASN A 78 45.72 8.97 -5.72
C ASN A 78 45.59 7.49 -5.32
N VAL A 79 44.51 6.83 -5.74
CA VAL A 79 44.16 5.47 -5.34
C VAL A 79 43.60 4.71 -6.56
N PRO A 80 44.46 4.28 -7.51
CA PRO A 80 44.00 3.77 -8.81
C PRO A 80 43.16 2.49 -8.74
N TRP A 81 43.20 1.78 -7.60
CA TRP A 81 42.41 0.58 -7.34
C TRP A 81 41.01 0.89 -6.79
N LEU A 82 40.73 2.14 -6.42
CA LEU A 82 39.42 2.58 -5.97
C LEU A 82 38.63 3.10 -7.17
N VAL A 83 37.76 2.25 -7.70
CA VAL A 83 36.80 2.58 -8.76
C VAL A 83 35.44 2.81 -8.11
N MET A 84 34.89 4.01 -8.31
CA MET A 84 33.56 4.37 -7.82
C MET A 84 32.55 4.30 -8.97
N GLU A 85 31.68 3.30 -8.92
CA GLU A 85 30.55 3.18 -9.84
C GLU A 85 29.38 4.03 -9.33
N THR A 86 28.88 4.93 -10.18
CA THR A 86 27.72 5.77 -9.86
C THR A 86 26.67 5.64 -10.95
N ASN A 87 25.40 5.53 -10.53
CA ASN A 87 24.24 5.47 -11.41
C ASN A 87 23.30 6.63 -11.10
N GLU A 88 23.19 7.58 -12.03
CA GLU A 88 22.35 8.77 -11.89
C GLU A 88 21.20 8.73 -12.92
N ASN A 89 19.97 8.98 -12.45
CA ASN A 89 18.79 9.08 -13.29
C ASN A 89 18.40 10.54 -13.52
N PHE A 90 18.11 10.90 -14.76
CA PHE A 90 17.73 12.24 -15.16
C PHE A 90 16.36 12.24 -15.83
N SER A 91 15.48 13.13 -15.35
CA SER A 91 14.20 13.43 -15.98
C SER A 91 14.27 14.61 -16.96
N ASP A 92 15.41 15.29 -17.06
CA ASP A 92 15.65 16.45 -17.92
C ASP A 92 16.90 16.22 -18.78
N TYR A 93 16.69 16.21 -20.10
CA TYR A 93 17.74 15.97 -21.09
C TYR A 93 18.91 16.96 -20.96
N LYS A 94 18.63 18.22 -20.62
CA LYS A 94 19.67 19.25 -20.50
C LYS A 94 20.58 19.00 -19.31
N LYS A 95 20.01 18.48 -18.21
CA LYS A 95 20.79 18.06 -17.03
C LYS A 95 21.65 16.84 -17.34
N TYR A 96 21.07 15.84 -18.01
CA TYR A 96 21.80 14.67 -18.49
C TYR A 96 22.99 15.08 -19.38
N GLN A 97 22.76 15.90 -20.40
CA GLN A 97 23.79 16.40 -21.32
C GLN A 97 24.92 17.16 -20.61
N ASN A 98 24.58 18.00 -19.63
CA ASN A 98 25.59 18.75 -18.87
C ASN A 98 26.42 17.82 -17.97
N ARG A 99 25.81 16.80 -17.38
CA ARG A 99 26.51 15.82 -16.55
C ARG A 99 27.41 14.92 -17.38
N LEU A 100 26.92 14.43 -18.53
CA LEU A 100 27.69 13.65 -19.49
C LEU A 100 28.95 14.42 -19.92
N ARG A 101 28.81 15.68 -20.33
CA ARG A 101 29.94 16.53 -20.73
C ARG A 101 30.96 16.73 -19.60
N PHE A 102 30.48 16.94 -18.37
CA PHE A 102 31.35 17.07 -17.20
C PHE A 102 32.18 15.80 -16.95
N ILE A 103 31.60 14.63 -17.17
CA ILE A 103 32.30 13.34 -17.02
C ILE A 103 33.29 13.12 -18.16
N GLU A 104 32.91 13.39 -19.41
CA GLU A 104 33.80 13.28 -20.58
C GLU A 104 35.01 14.23 -20.52
N GLU A 105 34.84 15.43 -19.93
CA GLU A 105 35.94 16.37 -19.68
C GLU A 105 36.90 15.88 -18.58
N ASN A 106 36.44 14.98 -17.71
CA ASN A 106 37.19 14.49 -16.57
C ASN A 106 37.88 13.17 -16.90
N LYS A 107 39.18 13.23 -17.21
CA LYS A 107 40.00 12.09 -17.71
C LYS A 107 40.03 10.85 -16.82
N ASN A 108 39.58 10.96 -15.58
CA ASN A 108 39.59 9.88 -14.61
C ASN A 108 38.27 9.09 -14.56
N CYS A 109 37.26 9.51 -15.34
CA CYS A 109 35.95 8.90 -15.35
C CYS A 109 35.59 8.37 -16.74
N GLU A 110 35.02 7.16 -16.79
CA GLU A 110 34.55 6.51 -18.02
C GLU A 110 33.05 6.21 -17.90
N VAL A 111 32.32 6.42 -19.00
CA VAL A 111 30.89 6.12 -19.09
C VAL A 111 30.71 4.65 -19.47
N ILE A 112 29.76 3.97 -18.81
CA ILE A 112 29.51 2.54 -18.99
C ILE A 112 28.08 2.39 -19.49
N GLU A 113 27.89 1.64 -20.58
CA GLU A 113 26.55 1.32 -21.10
C GLU A 113 25.81 0.29 -20.22
#